data_AF-A0A975F8S2-F1
#
_entry.id   AF-A0A975F8S2-F1
#
_cell.length_a   1.000
_cell.length_b   1.000
_cell.length_c   1.000
_cell.angle_alpha   90.00
_cell.angle_beta   90.00
_cell.angle_gamma   90.00
#
_symmetry.space_group_name_H-M   'P 1'
#
loop_
_entity.id
_entity.type
_entity.pdbx_description
1 polymer ?
#
loop_
_entity_poly.entity_id
_entity_poly.type
_entity_poly.pdbx_seq_one_letter_code
_entity_poly.pdbx_strand_id
1 'polypeptide(L)'
;MENPLITVQHEHIVITSKAHKQLRLHVSHYLQTPAHLLCQFAENENNLFAAVFANSHDTPQLARRATSFIRAYLFIADVGAMEIAVLQAIDASLRNRPRS
;
A
#
# COMPACT_ATOMS: atom_id res chain seq x y z
N MET A 1 -12.48 -2.88 17.40
CA MET A 1 -11.59 -1.94 16.69
C MET A 1 -11.72 -2.21 15.20
N GLU A 2 -11.59 -1.19 14.36
CA GLU A 2 -11.80 -1.30 12.91
C GLU A 2 -10.46 -1.18 12.17
N ASN A 3 -10.42 -1.65 10.93
CA ASN A 3 -9.24 -1.52 10.07
C ASN A 3 -8.95 -0.04 9.72
N PRO A 4 -7.69 0.30 9.41
CA PRO A 4 -7.34 1.58 8.82
C PRO A 4 -8.14 1.86 7.53
N LEU A 5 -8.48 3.11 7.31
CA LEU A 5 -9.17 3.54 6.08
C LEU A 5 -8.17 3.55 4.91
N ILE A 6 -8.56 2.98 3.77
CA ILE A 6 -7.79 3.02 2.52
C ILE A 6 -8.47 3.98 1.54
N THR A 7 -7.71 4.92 1.00
CA THR A 7 -8.15 5.85 -0.04
C THR A 7 -7.19 5.77 -1.22
N VAL A 8 -7.71 5.67 -2.45
CA VAL A 8 -6.91 5.68 -3.67
C VAL A 8 -6.95 7.07 -4.31
N GLN A 9 -5.78 7.64 -4.57
CA GLN A 9 -5.59 8.95 -5.20
C GLN A 9 -4.58 8.78 -6.36
N HIS A 10 -5.08 8.56 -7.58
CA HIS A 10 -4.25 8.23 -8.74
C HIS A 10 -3.33 7.02 -8.46
N GLU A 11 -2.01 7.23 -8.52
CA GLU A 11 -0.95 6.24 -8.29
C GLU A 11 -0.58 6.10 -6.79
N HIS A 12 -1.31 6.79 -5.91
CA HIS A 12 -1.11 6.74 -4.47
C HIS A 12 -2.25 6.02 -3.76
N ILE A 13 -1.90 5.13 -2.84
CA ILE A 13 -2.80 4.52 -1.87
C ILE A 13 -2.48 5.16 -0.52
N VAL A 14 -3.44 5.85 0.07
CA VAL A 14 -3.31 6.50 1.38
C VAL A 14 -4.05 5.68 2.41
N ILE A 15 -3.34 5.26 3.47
CA ILE A 15 -3.86 4.46 4.56
C ILE A 15 -3.83 5.30 5.82
N THR A 16 -5.00 5.54 6.42
CA THR A 16 -5.16 6.38 7.60
C THR A 16 -5.70 5.57 8.77
N SER A 17 -4.97 5.56 9.88
CA SER A 17 -5.44 4.96 11.14
C SER A 17 -6.27 5.94 11.97
N LYS A 18 -7.03 5.43 12.95
CA LYS A 18 -7.77 6.28 13.91
C LYS A 18 -6.85 7.18 14.75
N ALA A 19 -5.60 6.79 14.96
CA ALA A 19 -4.61 7.60 15.67
C ALA A 19 -3.98 8.70 14.77
N HIS A 20 -4.60 9.02 13.64
CA HIS A 20 -4.12 9.96 12.62
C HIS A 20 -2.74 9.64 12.03
N LYS A 21 -2.19 8.44 12.28
CA LYS A 21 -1.01 7.96 11.55
C LYS A 21 -1.41 7.68 10.10
N GLN A 22 -0.60 8.19 9.17
CA GLN A 22 -0.79 8.05 7.74
C GLN A 22 0.38 7.29 7.10
N LEU A 23 0.05 6.34 6.24
CA LEU A 23 0.95 5.62 5.34
C LEU A 23 0.54 5.96 3.92
N ARG A 24 1.47 6.42 3.09
CA ARG A 24 1.25 6.62 1.67
C ARG A 24 2.05 5.57 0.90
N LEU A 25 1.38 4.75 0.11
CA LEU A 25 2.00 3.79 -0.80
C LEU A 25 1.91 4.37 -2.21
N HIS A 26 3.01 4.42 -2.93
CA HIS A 26 3.07 4.77 -4.34
C HIS A 26 3.25 3.50 -5.15
N VAL A 27 2.33 3.26 -6.09
CA VAL A 27 2.31 2.04 -6.90
C VAL A 27 3.15 2.27 -8.15
N SER A 28 4.36 1.70 -8.19
CA SER A 28 5.24 1.78 -9.35
C SER A 28 5.17 0.48 -10.15
N HIS A 29 4.83 0.61 -11.43
CA HIS A 29 4.77 -0.51 -12.37
C HIS A 29 5.52 -0.16 -13.66
N TYR A 30 6.76 -0.63 -13.77
CA TYR A 30 7.53 -0.57 -15.02
C TYR A 30 7.41 -1.90 -15.74
N LEU A 31 7.20 -1.87 -17.06
CA LEU A 31 7.06 -3.05 -17.93
C LEU A 31 8.22 -4.05 -17.83
N GLN A 32 9.39 -3.62 -17.33
CA GLN A 32 10.62 -4.41 -17.25
C GLN A 32 11.02 -4.78 -15.81
N THR A 33 10.29 -4.30 -14.79
CA THR A 33 10.59 -4.61 -13.39
C THR A 33 9.38 -5.22 -12.70
N PRO A 34 9.55 -6.14 -11.75
CA PRO A 34 8.45 -6.57 -10.89
C PRO A 34 7.71 -5.36 -10.28
N ALA A 35 6.38 -5.49 -10.16
CA ALA A 35 5.56 -4.49 -9.50
C ALA A 35 6.09 -4.25 -8.08
N HIS A 36 6.26 -2.98 -7.71
CA HIS A 36 6.72 -2.61 -6.38
C HIS A 36 5.96 -1.41 -5.85
N LEU A 37 5.87 -1.32 -4.53
CA LEU A 37 5.29 -0.20 -3.82
C LEU A 37 6.39 0.57 -3.10
N LEU A 38 6.47 1.88 -3.32
CA LEU A 38 7.24 2.77 -2.46
C LEU A 38 6.33 3.29 -1.35
N CYS A 39 6.63 2.92 -0.13
CA CYS A 39 5.90 3.31 1.07
C CYS A 39 6.59 4.52 1.70
N GLN A 40 5.83 5.56 1.99
CA GLN A 40 6.24 6.75 2.73
C GLN A 40 5.38 6.86 3.99
N PHE A 41 6.00 7.12 5.13
CA PHE A 41 5.31 7.34 6.40
C PHE A 41 6.07 8.30 7.30
N ALA A 42 5.36 8.96 8.20
CA ALA A 42 5.94 9.86 9.18
C ALA A 42 6.08 9.14 10.53
N GLU A 43 7.29 9.17 11.10
CA GLU A 43 7.56 8.72 12.46
C GLU A 43 8.48 9.73 13.14
N ASN A 44 8.05 10.25 14.30
CA ASN A 44 8.80 11.24 15.07
C ASN A 44 9.29 12.43 14.21
N GLU A 45 8.38 13.02 13.44
CA GLU A 45 8.63 14.15 12.52
C GLU A 45 9.57 13.84 11.32
N ASN A 46 10.07 12.61 11.23
CA ASN A 46 10.89 12.16 10.11
C ASN A 46 10.04 11.44 9.05
N ASN A 47 10.31 11.75 7.79
CA ASN A 47 9.78 11.00 6.66
C ASN A 47 10.64 9.74 6.45
N LEU A 48 10.04 8.59 6.68
CA LEU A 48 10.64 7.29 6.41
C LEU A 48 10.11 6.72 5.10
N PHE A 49 10.98 5.98 4.42
CA PHE A 49 10.68 5.36 3.14
C PHE A 49 11.03 3.87 3.20
N ALA A 50 10.15 3.03 2.67
CA ALA A 50 10.40 1.60 2.52
C ALA A 50 9.91 1.15 1.15
N ALA A 51 10.58 0.18 0.55
CA ALA A 51 10.15 -0.41 -0.71
C ALA A 51 9.65 -1.83 -0.49
N VAL A 52 8.45 -2.11 -0.96
CA VAL A 52 7.82 -3.44 -0.91
C VAL A 52 7.81 -4.02 -2.31
N PHE A 53 8.53 -5.11 -2.49
CA PHE A 53 8.67 -5.79 -3.79
C PHE A 53 7.92 -7.11 -3.77
N ALA A 54 7.36 -7.53 -4.89
CA ALA A 54 6.99 -8.92 -5.15
C ALA A 54 8.00 -9.56 -6.11
N ASN A 55 8.20 -10.88 -6.02
CA ASN A 55 9.18 -11.57 -6.86
C ASN A 55 8.70 -11.75 -8.32
N SER A 56 7.44 -11.39 -8.60
CA SER A 56 6.75 -11.50 -9.89
C SER A 56 5.74 -10.36 -10.04
N HIS A 57 5.04 -10.28 -11.18
CA HIS A 57 3.91 -9.35 -11.38
C HIS A 57 2.62 -9.81 -10.64
N ASP A 58 2.77 -10.56 -9.55
CA ASP A 58 1.68 -11.10 -8.73
C ASP A 58 1.20 -10.03 -7.75
N THR A 59 0.13 -9.32 -8.12
CA THR A 59 -0.49 -8.28 -7.29
C THR A 59 -1.05 -8.83 -5.95
N PRO A 60 -1.63 -10.05 -5.87
CA PRO A 60 -1.92 -10.69 -4.58
C PRO A 60 -0.69 -10.87 -3.67
N GLN A 61 0.45 -11.32 -4.20
CA GLN A 61 1.67 -11.43 -3.40
C GLN A 61 2.16 -10.05 -2.92
N LEU A 62 2.07 -9.04 -3.78
CA LEU A 62 2.40 -7.66 -3.41
C LEU A 62 1.47 -7.14 -2.29
N ALA A 63 0.16 -7.40 -2.38
CA ALA A 63 -0.82 -7.04 -1.37
C ALA A 63 -0.54 -7.71 -0.01
N ARG A 64 -0.18 -9.00 0.00
CA ARG A 64 0.27 -9.70 1.23
C ARG A 64 1.46 -9.03 1.88
N ARG A 65 2.50 -8.73 1.09
CA ARG A 65 3.72 -8.10 1.61
C ARG A 65 3.45 -6.69 2.11
N ALA A 66 2.64 -5.91 1.38
CA ALA A 66 2.21 -4.58 1.79
C ALA A 66 1.40 -4.64 3.09
N THR A 67 0.46 -5.58 3.23
CA THR A 67 -0.34 -5.77 4.45
C THR A 67 0.53 -6.15 5.65
N SER A 68 1.51 -7.04 5.45
CA SER A 68 2.49 -7.37 6.48
C SER A 68 3.30 -6.15 6.91
N PHE A 69 3.72 -5.31 5.96
CA PHE A 69 4.40 -4.05 6.26
C PHE A 69 3.51 -3.09 7.03
N ILE A 70 2.27 -2.85 6.55
CA ILE A 70 1.31 -1.97 7.23
C ILE A 70 1.09 -2.40 8.67
N ARG A 71 0.99 -3.72 8.93
CA ARG A 71 0.79 -4.28 10.27
C ARG A 71 1.97 -4.01 11.22
N ALA A 72 3.17 -3.78 10.69
CA ALA A 72 4.32 -3.40 11.52
C ALA A 72 4.21 -1.96 12.05
N TYR A 73 3.42 -1.09 11.40
CA TYR A 73 3.31 0.34 11.74
C TYR A 73 1.93 0.74 12.26
N LEU A 74 0.88 0.05 11.82
CA LEU A 74 -0.51 0.30 12.19
C LEU A 74 -1.17 -0.95 12.74
N PHE A 75 -2.08 -0.74 13.70
CA PHE A 75 -3.00 -1.79 14.12
C PHE A 75 -3.97 -2.15 13.00
N ILE A 76 -4.14 -3.44 12.75
CA ILE A 76 -5.12 -4.01 11.81
C ILE A 76 -5.98 -4.99 12.60
N ALA A 77 -7.31 -4.80 12.55
CA ALA A 77 -8.26 -5.62 13.28
C ALA A 77 -8.52 -6.95 12.55
N ASP A 78 -8.66 -6.89 11.23
CA ASP A 78 -8.87 -8.03 10.33
C ASP A 78 -7.86 -7.97 9.19
N VAL A 79 -6.86 -8.86 9.26
CA VAL A 79 -5.76 -8.93 8.29
C VAL A 79 -6.26 -9.39 6.92
N GLY A 80 -7.23 -10.30 6.85
CA GLY A 80 -7.75 -10.81 5.59
C GLY A 80 -8.55 -9.74 4.85
N ALA A 81 -9.43 -9.03 5.56
CA ALA A 81 -10.15 -7.89 5.00
C ALA A 81 -9.20 -6.77 4.55
N MET A 82 -8.12 -6.53 5.30
CA MET A 82 -7.10 -5.54 4.93
C MET A 82 -6.34 -5.95 3.67
N GLU A 83 -5.94 -7.21 3.55
CA GLU A 83 -5.25 -7.73 2.36
C GLU A 83 -6.09 -7.59 1.10
N ILE A 84 -7.39 -7.93 1.18
CA ILE A 84 -8.34 -7.75 0.08
C ILE A 84 -8.46 -6.27 -0.30
N ALA A 85 -8.59 -5.38 0.69
CA ALA A 85 -8.72 -3.94 0.43
C ALA A 85 -7.44 -3.35 -0.19
N VAL A 86 -6.25 -3.80 0.27
CA VAL A 86 -4.96 -3.40 -0.31
C VAL A 86 -4.83 -3.91 -1.75
N LEU A 87 -5.22 -5.15 -2.03
CA LEU A 87 -5.23 -5.69 -3.39
C LEU A 87 -6.12 -4.87 -4.32
N GLN A 88 -7.36 -4.59 -3.90
CA GLN A 88 -8.29 -3.75 -4.66
C GLN A 88 -7.73 -2.35 -4.92
N ALA A 89 -7.03 -1.77 -3.94
CA ALA A 89 -6.40 -0.46 -4.09
C ALA A 89 -5.23 -0.49 -5.08
N ILE A 90 -4.38 -1.53 -5.03
CA ILE A 90 -3.31 -1.74 -6.01
C ILE A 90 -3.89 -1.85 -7.41
N ASP A 91 -4.88 -2.72 -7.61
CA ASP A 91 -5.52 -2.91 -8.92
C ASP A 91 -6.20 -1.63 -9.42
N ALA A 92 -6.82 -0.85 -8.53
CA ALA A 92 -7.41 0.45 -8.89
C ALA A 92 -6.36 1.46 -9.33
N SER A 93 -5.24 1.59 -8.61
CA SER A 93 -4.13 2.47 -8.98
C SER A 93 -3.50 2.07 -10.31
N LEU A 94 -3.34 0.77 -10.58
CA LEU A 94 -2.81 0.27 -11.85
C LEU A 94 -3.77 0.55 -13.03
N ARG A 95 -5.09 0.46 -12.82
CA ARG A 95 -6.11 0.74 -13.86
C ARG A 95 -6.26 2.22 -14.17
N ASN A 96 -6.16 3.09 -13.17
CA ASN A 96 -6.36 4.54 -13.30
C ASN A 96 -5.12 5.28 -13.86
N ARG A 97 -4.13 4.54 -14.36
CA ARG A 97 -2.91 5.13 -14.92
C ARG A 97 -3.23 5.87 -16.23
N PRO A 98 -2.76 7.12 -16.40
CA PRO A 98 -2.78 7.76 -17.71
C PRO A 98 -1.98 6.90 -18.70
N ARG A 99 -2.55 6.59 -19.86
CA ARG A 99 -1.79 5.98 -20.96
C ARG A 99 -0.75 7.01 -21.40
N SER A 100 0.51 6.77 -21.04
CA SER A 100 1.67 7.53 -21.53
C SER A 100 1.84 7.34 -23.02
#